data_AF-A0A518KCL0-F1
#
_entry.id   AF-A0A518KCL0-F1
#
_cell.length_a   1.000
_cell.length_b   1.000
_cell.length_c   1.000
_cell.angle_alpha   90.00
_cell.angle_beta   90.00
_cell.angle_gamma   90.00
#
_symmetry.space_group_name_H-M   'P 1'
#
loop_
_entity.id
_entity.type
_entity.pdbx_description
1 polymer ?
#
loop_
_entity_poly.entity_id
_entity_poly.type
_entity_poly.pdbx_seq_one_letter_code
_entity_poly.pdbx_strand_id
1 'polypeptide(L)'
;MLTIEQVVEVKRLLDEGRLSRRGIARAVGVSRGTVDKIANGKRGLVGIPPAEDLLERSAIAQRCPGCGGRVFMPCVYCEAVAHRGAVAGVESRAA
;
A
#
# COMPACT_ATOMS: atom_id res chain seq x y z
N MET A 1 1.08 -10.18 -12.37
CA MET A 1 0.26 -10.49 -11.16
C MET A 1 0.87 -11.69 -10.47
N LEU A 2 0.78 -11.79 -9.14
CA LEU A 2 1.12 -13.01 -8.40
C LEU A 2 -0.15 -13.83 -8.17
N THR A 3 -0.07 -15.15 -8.24
CA THR A 3 -1.19 -16.03 -7.87
C THR A 3 -1.24 -16.23 -6.35
N ILE A 4 -2.37 -16.70 -5.85
CA ILE A 4 -2.57 -16.99 -4.42
C ILE A 4 -1.59 -18.08 -3.97
N GLU A 5 -1.42 -19.12 -4.80
CA GLU A 5 -0.53 -20.25 -4.55
C GLU A 5 0.92 -19.78 -4.38
N GLN A 6 1.38 -18.85 -5.22
CA GLN A 6 2.72 -18.27 -5.10
C GLN A 6 2.91 -17.51 -3.78
N VAL A 7 1.88 -16.81 -3.29
CA VAL A 7 1.97 -16.09 -2.01
C VAL A 7 2.02 -17.06 -0.83
N VAL A 8 1.17 -18.11 -0.85
CA VAL A 8 1.19 -19.17 0.17
C VAL A 8 2.55 -19.85 0.21
N GLU A 9 3.10 -20.21 -0.95
CA GLU A 9 4.37 -20.91 -1.03
C GLU A 9 5.55 -20.05 -0.55
N VAL A 10 5.56 -18.75 -0.89
CA VAL A 10 6.55 -17.81 -0.35
C VAL A 10 6.44 -17.71 1.17
N LYS A 11 5.23 -17.63 1.74
CA LYS A 11 5.05 -17.62 3.20
C LYS A 11 5.58 -18.89 3.85
N ARG A 12 5.20 -20.05 3.32
CA ARG A 12 5.66 -21.36 3.79
C ARG A 12 7.19 -21.45 3.84
N LEU A 13 7.86 -21.02 2.77
CA LEU A 13 9.33 -21.03 2.68
C LEU A 13 10.02 -19.99 3.57
N LEU A 14 9.36 -18.85 3.83
CA LEU A 14 9.84 -17.86 4.80
C LEU A 14 9.77 -18.42 6.23
N ASP A 15 8.67 -19.09 6.58
CA ASP A 15 8.45 -19.69 7.89
C ASP A 15 9.43 -20.84 8.17
N GLU A 16 9.83 -21.60 7.14
CA GLU A 16 10.88 -22.61 7.27
C GLU A 16 12.27 -22.04 7.58
N GLY A 17 12.55 -20.80 7.18
CA GLY A 17 13.83 -20.11 7.45
C GLY A 17 15.08 -20.71 6.79
N ARG A 18 14.94 -21.73 5.93
CA ARG A 18 16.08 -22.46 5.33
C ARG A 18 16.65 -21.80 4.08
N LEU A 19 15.84 -21.04 3.36
CA LEU A 19 16.24 -20.39 2.11
C LEU A 19 16.37 -18.87 2.31
N SER A 20 17.43 -18.29 1.73
CA SER A 20 17.51 -16.83 1.62
C SER A 20 16.37 -16.29 0.74
N ARG A 21 16.00 -15.02 0.89
CA ARG A 21 14.94 -14.39 0.07
C ARG A 21 15.22 -14.48 -1.44
N ARG A 22 16.50 -14.49 -1.85
CA ARG A 22 16.90 -14.74 -3.24
C ARG A 22 16.71 -16.21 -3.64
N GLY A 23 16.95 -17.15 -2.72
CA GLY A 23 16.67 -18.58 -2.92
C GLY A 23 15.17 -18.84 -3.10
N ILE A 24 14.33 -18.25 -2.23
CA ILE A 24 12.86 -18.34 -2.32
C ILE A 24 12.36 -17.76 -3.65
N ALA A 25 12.88 -16.60 -4.05
CA ALA A 25 12.53 -15.97 -5.32
C ALA A 25 12.78 -16.89 -6.53
N ARG A 26 13.93 -17.57 -6.56
CA ARG A 26 14.26 -18.55 -7.61
C ARG A 26 13.39 -19.80 -7.54
N ALA A 27 13.12 -20.31 -6.33
CA ALA A 27 12.32 -21.52 -6.14
C ALA A 27 10.87 -21.33 -6.59
N VAL A 28 10.27 -20.16 -6.33
CA VAL A 28 8.85 -19.89 -6.65
C VAL A 28 8.67 -19.19 -8.01
N GLY A 29 9.76 -18.71 -8.64
CA GLY A 29 9.70 -18.02 -9.93
C GLY A 29 9.17 -16.58 -9.81
N VAL A 30 9.51 -15.87 -8.73
CA VAL A 30 9.09 -14.48 -8.49
C VAL A 30 10.30 -13.57 -8.26
N SER A 31 10.11 -12.25 -8.34
CA SER A 31 11.21 -11.31 -8.05
C SER A 31 11.58 -11.31 -6.55
N ARG A 32 12.85 -11.02 -6.23
CA ARG A 32 13.27 -10.79 -4.83
C ARG A 32 12.41 -9.70 -4.17
N GLY A 33 12.10 -8.62 -4.88
CA GLY A 33 11.27 -7.53 -4.37
C GLY A 33 9.85 -7.97 -4.00
N THR A 34 9.30 -8.97 -4.72
CA THR A 34 8.04 -9.61 -4.34
C THR A 34 8.16 -10.33 -3.00
N VAL A 35 9.22 -11.15 -2.83
CA VAL A 35 9.47 -11.87 -1.58
C VAL A 35 9.66 -10.90 -0.42
N ASP A 36 10.43 -9.82 -0.63
CA ASP A 36 10.62 -8.77 0.38
C ASP A 36 9.28 -8.09 0.76
N LYS A 37 8.37 -7.84 -0.20
CA LYS A 37 7.04 -7.28 0.11
C LYS A 37 6.17 -8.24 0.91
N ILE A 38 6.23 -9.54 0.63
CA ILE A 38 5.49 -10.57 1.36
C ILE A 38 6.05 -10.73 2.78
N ALA A 39 7.38 -10.82 2.92
CA ALA A 39 8.05 -10.96 4.21
C ALA A 39 7.78 -9.77 5.16
N ASN A 40 7.64 -8.56 4.61
CA ASN A 40 7.37 -7.36 5.39
C ASN A 40 5.86 -7.08 5.58
N GLY A 41 4.97 -8.02 5.23
CA GLY A 41 3.53 -7.82 5.37
C GLY A 41 2.92 -6.77 4.42
N LYS A 42 3.73 -6.11 3.58
CA LYS A 42 3.30 -5.13 2.56
C LYS A 42 2.54 -5.78 1.40
N ARG A 43 2.46 -7.11 1.36
CA ARG A 43 1.71 -7.89 0.38
C ARG A 43 1.26 -9.23 0.98
N GLY A 44 0.01 -9.30 1.42
CA GLY A 44 -0.62 -10.51 1.97
C GLY A 44 -1.55 -11.25 0.99
N LEU A 45 -2.16 -12.33 1.48
CA LEU A 45 -3.27 -13.04 0.84
C LEU A 45 -4.55 -12.20 0.99
N VAL A 46 -4.71 -11.18 0.16
CA VAL A 46 -5.94 -10.37 -0.02
C VAL A 46 -6.47 -9.66 1.25
N GLY A 47 -6.65 -8.33 1.15
CA GLY A 47 -7.68 -7.61 1.91
C GLY A 47 -7.36 -7.10 3.31
N ILE A 48 -6.23 -7.48 3.92
CA ILE A 48 -5.75 -6.80 5.13
C ILE A 48 -4.63 -5.87 4.67
N PRO A 49 -4.90 -4.59 4.38
CA PRO A 49 -3.81 -3.63 4.37
C PRO A 49 -3.09 -3.76 5.72
N PRO A 50 -1.77 -3.47 5.82
CA PRO A 50 -1.19 -3.20 7.13
C PRO A 50 -2.15 -2.25 7.88
N ALA A 51 -2.14 -2.25 9.22
CA ALA A 51 -2.84 -1.21 9.97
C ALA A 51 -2.18 0.14 9.61
N GLU A 52 -2.51 0.66 8.44
CA GLU A 52 -2.30 2.03 8.05
C GLU A 52 -3.14 2.81 9.05
N ASP A 53 -2.57 3.89 9.59
CA ASP A 53 -3.30 4.86 10.40
C ASP A 53 -4.64 5.10 9.72
N LEU A 54 -5.70 4.47 10.25
CA LEU A 54 -7.05 4.70 9.77
C LEU A 54 -7.28 6.16 10.09
N LEU A 55 -7.12 7.04 9.10
CA LEU A 55 -7.34 8.48 9.24
C LEU A 55 -8.67 8.63 9.96
N GLU A 56 -8.60 9.05 11.22
CA GLU A 56 -9.78 9.12 12.07
C GLU A 56 -10.73 10.11 11.42
N ARG A 57 -11.82 9.58 10.86
CA ARG A 57 -12.83 10.41 10.25
C ARG A 57 -13.67 11.03 11.35
N SER A 58 -13.96 12.32 11.25
CA SER A 58 -14.88 12.96 12.17
C SER A 58 -16.22 12.21 12.19
N ALA A 59 -16.81 11.98 13.36
CA ALA A 59 -18.07 11.25 13.47
C ALA A 59 -19.29 11.98 12.88
N ILE A 60 -19.22 13.31 12.75
CA ILE A 60 -20.31 14.16 12.24
C ILE A 60 -19.82 14.94 11.02
N ALA A 61 -20.67 15.06 10.01
CA ALA A 61 -20.37 15.81 8.81
C ALA A 61 -20.31 17.33 9.09
N GLN A 62 -19.17 17.94 8.74
CA GLN A 62 -18.89 19.36 8.92
C GLN A 62 -18.66 20.03 7.56
N ARG A 63 -18.77 21.37 7.47
CA ARG A 63 -18.37 22.09 6.26
C ARG A 63 -16.84 22.18 6.20
N CYS A 64 -16.24 21.79 5.09
CA CYS A 64 -14.81 21.89 4.86
C CYS A 64 -14.40 23.37 4.72
N PRO A 65 -13.35 23.84 5.43
CA PRO A 65 -12.87 25.22 5.30
C PRO A 65 -12.18 25.50 3.96
N GLY A 66 -11.73 24.47 3.23
CA GLY A 66 -11.08 24.62 1.93
C GLY A 66 -12.06 24.77 0.78
N CYS A 67 -12.99 23.81 0.62
CA CYS A 67 -13.92 23.76 -0.51
C CYS A 67 -15.39 24.09 -0.16
N GLY A 68 -15.73 24.26 1.12
CA GLY A 68 -17.10 24.55 1.56
C GLY A 68 -18.07 23.36 1.57
N GLY A 69 -17.66 22.19 1.07
CA GLY A 69 -18.47 20.97 1.00
C GLY A 69 -18.77 20.37 2.37
N ARG A 70 -19.94 19.72 2.53
CA ARG A 70 -20.32 19.01 3.77
C ARG A 70 -19.75 17.59 3.75
N VAL A 71 -18.74 17.31 4.58
CA VAL A 71 -17.94 16.09 4.55
C VAL A 71 -17.62 15.59 5.95
N PHE A 72 -17.26 14.31 6.07
CA PHE A 72 -16.55 13.82 7.25
C PHE A 72 -15.07 14.13 7.08
N MET A 73 -14.51 14.90 8.01
CA MET A 73 -13.12 15.34 7.97
C MET A 73 -12.18 14.15 8.19
N PRO A 74 -10.99 14.13 7.55
CA PRO A 74 -10.50 15.15 6.62
C PRO A 74 -11.17 15.09 5.23
N CYS A 75 -11.15 16.22 4.52
CA CYS A 75 -11.82 16.34 3.22
C CYS A 75 -11.02 15.64 2.11
N VAL A 76 -11.40 14.40 1.79
CA VAL A 76 -10.76 13.58 0.74
C VAL A 76 -10.69 14.30 -0.62
N TYR A 77 -11.68 15.15 -0.94
CA TYR A 77 -11.64 15.95 -2.16
C TYR A 77 -10.48 16.95 -2.15
N CYS A 78 -10.35 17.74 -1.09
CA CYS A 78 -9.26 18.71 -0.96
C CYS A 78 -7.90 18.01 -0.93
N GLU A 79 -7.80 16.87 -0.24
CA GLU A 79 -6.59 16.02 -0.24
C GLU A 79 -6.24 15.55 -1.66
N ALA A 80 -7.22 15.07 -2.43
CA ALA A 80 -7.00 14.62 -3.80
C ALA A 80 -6.55 15.77 -4.72
N VAL A 81 -7.13 16.96 -4.56
CA VAL A 81 -6.71 18.16 -5.30
C VAL A 81 -5.26 18.52 -4.95
N ALA A 82 -4.91 18.56 -3.66
CA ALA A 82 -3.56 18.86 -3.20
C ALA A 82 -2.54 17.82 -3.73
N HIS A 83 -2.89 16.53 -3.68
CA HIS A 83 -2.04 15.45 -4.19
C HIS A 83 -1.80 15.59 -5.70
N ARG A 84 -2.84 15.91 -6.50
CA ARG A 84 -2.69 16.16 -7.94
C ARG A 84 -1.74 17.34 -8.21
N GLY A 85 -1.87 18.42 -7.44
CA GLY A 85 -0.96 19.57 -7.54
C GLY A 85 0.48 19.21 -7.18
N ALA A 86 0.68 18.44 -6.10
CA ALA A 86 2.01 17.99 -5.68
C ALA A 86 2.68 17.10 -6.74
N VAL A 87 1.96 16.13 -7.30
CA VAL A 87 2.49 15.24 -8.35
C VAL A 87 2.87 16.04 -9.60
N ALA A 88 1.99 16.92 -10.09
CA ALA A 88 2.29 17.76 -11.25
C ALA A 88 3.53 18.66 -11.02
N GLY A 89 3.71 19.16 -9.79
CA GLY A 89 4.89 19.93 -9.40
C GLY A 89 6.18 19.11 -9.33
N VAL A 90 6.10 17.83 -8.95
CA VAL A 90 7.25 16.90 -8.99
C VAL A 90 7.66 16.59 -10.43
N GLU A 91 6.69 16.30 -11.30
CA GLU A 91 6.94 16.04 -12.72
C GLU A 91 7.58 17.25 -13.42
N SER A 92 7.13 18.47 -13.08
CA SER A 92 7.67 19.71 -13.65
C SER A 92 9.10 20.03 -13.20
N ARG A 93 9.56 19.50 -12.05
CA ARG A 93 10.94 19.69 -11.53
C ARG A 93 11.91 18.60 -12.00
N ALA A 94 11.41 17.54 -12.60
CA ALA A 94 12.19 16.42 -13.10
C ALA A 94 12.53 16.53 -14.61
N ALA A 95 12.06 17.59 -15.28
CA ALA A 95 12.35 17.96 -16.67
C ALA A 95 13.42 19.06 -16.71
#